data_AF-A0A6I8RD18-F1
#
_entry.id   AF-A0A6I8RD18-F1
#
_cell.length_a   1.000
_cell.length_b   1.000
_cell.length_c   1.000
_cell.angle_alpha   90.00
_cell.angle_beta   90.00
_cell.angle_gamma   90.00
#
_symmetry.space_group_name_H-M   'P 1'
#
loop_
_entity.id
_entity.type
_entity.pdbx_description
1 polymer ?
#
loop_
_entity_poly.entity_id
_entity_poly.type
_entity_poly.pdbx_seq_one_letter_code
_entity_poly.pdbx_strand_id
1 'polypeptide(L)'
;KAMYIRVSYDSKPDSLLHLMVKEWQLELPKLLISVHGGLQNFEMQPKLKQVFGKGLIKAAMTTGAWIFTGGVSTGVIRHVGDALKDHSSKSRGRICAIGIAPWGIVENKEDLIGKDVTKPYQTMSNPLSKLSVLNSSHTHFILADNGTLGKYGAEVKLRRQLEKHISLQKINTRLGQGVPVVALIVEGGPNVITIVLECLREEPPVPVVVCDGSGRASDIMSFAHKYSEEGGESLRDQLLVTIQKTFNYSRNQAHQLLVVLMECMKKKELVRYENMNETIRFSMQQDAINILGSN
;
A
#
# COMPACT_ATOMS: atom_id res chain seq x y z
N LYS A 1 -12.25 14.91 -11.13
CA LYS A 1 -13.41 14.62 -10.24
C LYS A 1 -13.21 13.21 -9.69
N ALA A 2 -13.31 13.02 -8.37
CA ALA A 2 -13.20 11.72 -7.74
C ALA A 2 -14.53 11.34 -7.10
N MET A 3 -14.86 10.05 -7.08
CA MET A 3 -16.02 9.54 -6.33
C MET A 3 -15.60 9.27 -4.89
N TYR A 4 -16.50 9.45 -3.92
CA TYR A 4 -16.17 9.15 -2.53
C TYR A 4 -17.39 8.65 -1.77
N ILE A 5 -17.14 7.91 -0.70
CA ILE A 5 -18.16 7.50 0.27
C ILE A 5 -17.56 7.50 1.68
N ARG A 6 -18.34 7.94 2.67
CA ARG A 6 -18.04 7.73 4.09
C ARG A 6 -18.81 6.51 4.58
N VAL A 7 -18.11 5.59 5.23
CA VAL A 7 -18.67 4.31 5.69
C VAL A 7 -18.22 4.01 7.11
N SER A 8 -18.97 3.19 7.84
CA SER A 8 -18.52 2.68 9.13
C SER A 8 -17.30 1.78 8.94
N TYR A 9 -16.34 1.82 9.88
CA TYR A 9 -15.12 1.02 9.86
C TYR A 9 -15.33 -0.50 9.85
N ASP A 10 -16.54 -0.96 10.18
CA ASP A 10 -16.98 -2.35 10.20
C ASP A 10 -17.96 -2.70 9.07
N SER A 11 -18.11 -1.81 8.08
CA SER A 11 -18.97 -2.03 6.91
C SER A 11 -18.57 -3.31 6.18
N LYS A 12 -19.58 -4.07 5.74
CA LYS A 12 -19.34 -5.37 5.09
C LYS A 12 -18.62 -5.18 3.75
N PRO A 13 -17.60 -6.01 3.46
CA PRO A 13 -16.83 -5.88 2.22
C PRO A 13 -17.65 -6.22 0.96
N ASP A 14 -18.70 -7.02 1.07
CA ASP A 14 -19.61 -7.33 -0.06
C ASP A 14 -20.35 -6.08 -0.56
N SER A 15 -20.78 -5.25 0.38
CA SER A 15 -21.55 -4.03 0.13
C SER A 15 -20.66 -2.95 -0.46
N LEU A 16 -19.41 -2.87 0.01
CA LEU A 16 -18.39 -2.00 -0.58
C LEU A 16 -18.04 -2.42 -2.00
N LEU A 17 -17.78 -3.71 -2.23
CA LEU A 17 -17.48 -4.18 -3.58
C LEU A 17 -18.68 -4.00 -4.52
N HIS A 18 -19.90 -4.24 -4.04
CA HIS A 18 -21.13 -3.98 -4.80
C HIS A 18 -21.22 -2.52 -5.21
N LEU A 19 -21.03 -1.58 -4.28
CA LEU A 19 -20.97 -0.14 -4.58
C LEU A 19 -19.93 0.15 -5.67
N MET A 20 -18.72 -0.37 -5.52
CA MET A 20 -17.62 -0.13 -6.45
C MET A 20 -17.93 -0.63 -7.87
N VAL A 21 -18.50 -1.82 -8.00
CA VAL A 21 -18.75 -2.44 -9.31
C VAL A 21 -20.06 -1.95 -9.94
N LYS A 22 -21.11 -1.74 -9.15
CA LYS A 22 -22.46 -1.40 -9.65
C LYS A 22 -22.69 0.10 -9.71
N GLU A 23 -22.45 0.82 -8.61
CA GLU A 23 -22.75 2.25 -8.51
C GLU A 23 -21.63 3.10 -9.10
N TRP A 24 -20.37 2.76 -8.83
CA TRP A 24 -19.21 3.43 -9.45
C TRP A 24 -18.84 2.87 -10.82
N GLN A 25 -19.53 1.81 -11.27
CA GLN A 25 -19.34 1.18 -12.57
C GLN A 25 -17.88 0.76 -12.85
N LEU A 26 -17.17 0.31 -11.81
CA LEU A 26 -15.80 -0.19 -11.97
C LEU A 26 -15.82 -1.63 -12.48
N GLU A 27 -15.04 -1.89 -13.52
CA GLU A 27 -14.72 -3.26 -13.93
C GLU A 27 -13.87 -3.93 -12.84
N LEU A 28 -14.21 -5.18 -12.48
CA LEU A 28 -13.46 -5.97 -11.52
C LEU A 28 -12.00 -6.10 -11.98
N PRO A 29 -11.00 -5.83 -11.12
CA PRO A 29 -9.62 -5.76 -11.56
C PRO A 29 -9.04 -7.14 -11.82
N LYS A 30 -8.10 -7.23 -12.76
CA LYS A 30 -7.35 -8.47 -12.99
C LYS A 30 -6.17 -8.65 -12.01
N LEU A 31 -5.85 -7.60 -11.25
CA LEU A 31 -4.83 -7.55 -10.21
C LEU A 31 -5.16 -6.43 -9.22
N LEU A 32 -4.96 -6.65 -7.94
CA LEU A 32 -5.03 -5.61 -6.92
C LEU A 32 -3.63 -5.31 -6.38
N ILE A 33 -3.16 -4.08 -6.57
CA ILE A 33 -1.88 -3.60 -6.03
C ILE A 33 -2.17 -2.80 -4.77
N SER A 34 -1.78 -3.33 -3.61
CA SER A 34 -1.97 -2.69 -2.32
C SER A 34 -0.68 -2.00 -1.88
N VAL A 35 -0.64 -0.67 -1.92
CA VAL A 35 0.59 0.10 -1.61
C VAL A 35 0.63 0.45 -0.13
N HIS A 36 1.77 0.14 0.50
CA HIS A 36 2.09 0.47 1.89
C HIS A 36 3.49 1.09 1.98
N GLY A 37 3.75 1.83 3.05
CA GLY A 37 5.03 2.50 3.21
C GLY A 37 5.01 3.58 4.28
N GLY A 38 5.93 4.54 4.16
CA GLY A 38 6.03 5.69 5.06
C GLY A 38 4.74 6.48 5.19
N LEU A 39 4.29 6.73 6.43
CA LEU A 39 3.20 7.66 6.73
C LEU A 39 3.67 9.12 6.79
N GLN A 40 4.93 9.33 7.19
CA GLN A 40 5.57 10.64 7.24
C GLN A 40 6.17 10.98 5.88
N ASN A 41 6.20 12.27 5.54
CA ASN A 41 6.84 12.72 4.31
C ASN A 41 8.34 12.41 4.33
N PHE A 42 8.82 11.83 3.24
CA PHE A 42 10.22 11.56 3.00
C PHE A 42 10.55 11.91 1.55
N GLU A 43 11.79 12.32 1.33
CA GLU A 43 12.31 12.56 -0.01
C GLU A 43 12.91 11.27 -0.56
N MET A 44 12.49 10.93 -1.76
CA MET A 44 13.04 9.81 -2.51
C MET A 44 14.01 10.38 -3.54
N GLN A 45 15.17 9.73 -3.72
CA GLN A 45 16.11 10.18 -4.74
C GLN A 45 15.43 10.22 -6.12
N PRO A 46 15.70 11.24 -6.98
CA PRO A 46 14.97 11.42 -8.23
C PRO A 46 14.94 10.19 -9.14
N LYS A 47 16.06 9.45 -9.23
CA LYS A 47 16.16 8.20 -9.99
C LYS A 47 15.19 7.14 -9.46
N LEU A 48 15.18 6.92 -8.15
CA LEU A 48 14.30 5.95 -7.49
C LEU A 48 12.84 6.35 -7.67
N LYS A 49 12.50 7.62 -7.50
CA LYS A 49 11.14 8.15 -7.72
C LYS A 49 10.65 7.87 -9.13
N GLN A 50 11.53 8.05 -10.12
CA GLN A 50 11.22 7.75 -11.52
C GLN A 50 11.00 6.26 -11.78
N VAL A 51 11.87 5.39 -11.23
CA VAL A 51 11.76 3.93 -11.36
C VAL A 51 10.46 3.44 -10.73
N PHE A 52 10.19 3.84 -9.48
CA PHE A 52 8.96 3.51 -8.76
C PHE A 52 7.72 3.96 -9.53
N GLY A 53 7.65 5.24 -9.89
CA GLY A 53 6.49 5.81 -10.56
C GLY A 53 6.23 5.13 -11.91
N LYS A 54 7.25 4.95 -12.75
CA LYS A 54 7.10 4.25 -14.03
C LYS A 54 6.69 2.78 -13.85
N GLY A 55 7.28 2.08 -12.89
CA GLY A 55 6.99 0.68 -12.59
C GLY A 55 5.53 0.48 -12.18
N LEU A 56 5.06 1.27 -11.22
CA LEU A 56 3.68 1.21 -10.71
C LEU A 56 2.66 1.51 -11.82
N ILE A 57 2.88 2.59 -12.58
CA ILE A 57 2.00 3.00 -13.67
C ILE A 57 1.95 1.96 -14.78
N LYS A 58 3.11 1.42 -15.17
CA LYS A 58 3.20 0.38 -16.19
C LYS A 58 2.48 -0.90 -15.74
N ALA A 59 2.69 -1.34 -14.50
CA ALA A 59 2.02 -2.51 -13.96
C ALA A 59 0.49 -2.36 -13.98
N ALA A 60 -0.01 -1.21 -13.49
CA ALA A 60 -1.44 -0.95 -13.45
C ALA A 60 -2.08 -0.89 -14.85
N MET A 61 -1.43 -0.20 -15.80
CA MET A 61 -1.94 -0.09 -17.17
C MET A 61 -1.90 -1.42 -17.94
N THR A 62 -0.85 -2.22 -17.76
CA THR A 62 -0.68 -3.48 -18.50
C THR A 62 -1.68 -4.54 -18.05
N THR A 63 -1.99 -4.55 -16.75
CA THR A 63 -2.87 -5.56 -16.14
C THR A 63 -4.32 -5.12 -16.05
N GLY A 64 -4.61 -3.82 -16.06
CA GLY A 64 -5.91 -3.30 -15.62
C GLY A 64 -6.08 -3.43 -14.11
N ALA A 65 -5.01 -3.18 -13.34
CA ALA A 65 -5.05 -3.30 -11.89
C ALA A 65 -5.81 -2.13 -11.23
N TRP A 66 -6.41 -2.42 -10.09
CA TRP A 66 -6.73 -1.39 -9.10
C TRP A 66 -5.51 -1.12 -8.21
N ILE A 67 -5.32 0.13 -7.80
CA ILE A 67 -4.31 0.54 -6.83
C ILE A 67 -4.99 0.97 -5.54
N PHE A 68 -4.75 0.26 -4.45
CA PHE A 68 -5.19 0.65 -3.10
C PHE A 68 -4.07 1.40 -2.38
N THR A 69 -4.44 2.51 -1.73
CA THR A 69 -3.51 3.31 -0.91
C THR A 69 -4.21 3.83 0.35
N GLY A 70 -3.47 4.54 1.21
CA GLY A 70 -4.05 5.26 2.36
C GLY A 70 -4.82 6.54 2.01
N GLY A 71 -4.86 6.95 0.73
CA GLY A 71 -5.67 8.06 0.21
C GLY A 71 -5.26 9.49 0.61
N VAL A 72 -4.58 9.68 1.74
CA VAL A 72 -4.12 11.00 2.20
C VAL A 72 -2.76 11.36 1.62
N SER A 73 -2.53 12.65 1.36
CA SER A 73 -1.35 13.15 0.65
C SER A 73 -0.12 13.28 1.55
N THR A 74 0.28 12.17 2.18
CA THR A 74 1.46 12.08 3.04
C THR A 74 2.34 10.87 2.67
N GLY A 75 3.63 10.96 2.98
CA GLY A 75 4.59 9.88 2.83
C GLY A 75 4.58 9.22 1.45
N VAL A 76 4.47 7.89 1.40
CA VAL A 76 4.50 7.15 0.14
C VAL A 76 3.34 7.52 -0.81
N ILE A 77 2.18 7.92 -0.29
CA ILE A 77 1.01 8.26 -1.11
C ILE A 77 1.28 9.52 -1.94
N ARG A 78 2.10 10.46 -1.47
CA ARG A 78 2.55 11.61 -2.30
C ARG A 78 3.28 11.14 -3.55
N HIS A 79 4.22 10.20 -3.41
CA HIS A 79 4.98 9.66 -4.53
C HIS A 79 4.09 8.88 -5.51
N VAL A 80 3.10 8.15 -5.00
CA VAL A 80 2.06 7.51 -5.84
C VAL A 80 1.25 8.57 -6.59
N GLY A 81 0.81 9.63 -5.89
CA GLY A 81 0.03 10.71 -6.48
C GLY A 81 0.77 11.47 -7.57
N ASP A 82 2.07 11.71 -7.39
CA ASP A 82 2.94 12.31 -8.40
C ASP A 82 3.03 11.42 -9.65
N ALA A 83 3.23 10.10 -9.48
CA ALA A 83 3.28 9.16 -10.59
C ALA A 83 1.95 9.10 -11.38
N LEU A 84 0.80 9.12 -10.68
CA LEU A 84 -0.53 9.16 -11.28
C LEU A 84 -0.76 10.46 -12.07
N LYS A 85 -0.35 11.60 -11.51
CA LYS A 85 -0.46 12.92 -12.14
C LYS A 85 0.40 13.01 -13.41
N ASP A 86 1.65 12.54 -13.32
CA ASP A 86 2.58 12.50 -14.45
C ASP A 86 2.06 11.62 -15.59
N HIS A 87 1.40 10.50 -15.27
CA HIS A 87 0.75 9.66 -16.28
C HIS A 87 -0.45 10.35 -16.92
N SER A 88 -1.36 10.92 -16.11
CA SER A 88 -2.60 11.54 -16.61
C SER A 88 -2.34 12.72 -17.55
N SER A 89 -1.21 13.42 -17.39
CA SER A 89 -0.83 14.51 -18.30
C SER A 89 -0.30 14.03 -19.67
N LYS A 90 0.12 12.76 -19.77
CA LYS A 90 0.81 12.19 -20.94
C LYS A 90 0.00 11.13 -21.69
N SER A 91 -1.04 10.57 -21.07
CA SER A 91 -1.82 9.45 -21.62
C SER A 91 -3.32 9.58 -21.32
N ARG A 92 -4.14 8.95 -22.15
CA ARG A 92 -5.61 8.85 -21.95
C ARG A 92 -6.04 7.67 -21.09
N GLY A 93 -5.11 6.76 -20.75
CA GLY A 93 -5.39 5.61 -19.88
C GLY A 93 -5.78 6.07 -18.47
N ARG A 94 -6.97 5.67 -17.99
CA ARG A 94 -7.40 5.96 -16.61
C ARG A 94 -7.02 4.80 -15.71
N ILE A 95 -6.12 5.06 -14.78
CA ILE A 95 -5.76 4.12 -13.72
C ILE A 95 -6.76 4.26 -12.57
N CYS A 96 -7.30 3.13 -12.10
CA CYS A 96 -8.19 3.12 -10.95
C CYS A 96 -7.37 3.15 -9.65
N ALA A 97 -7.16 4.35 -9.12
CA ALA A 97 -6.52 4.57 -7.82
C ALA A 97 -7.57 4.89 -6.76
N ILE A 98 -7.62 4.07 -5.70
CA ILE A 98 -8.64 4.08 -4.66
C ILE A 98 -7.97 4.33 -3.31
N GLY A 99 -8.26 5.47 -2.69
CA GLY A 99 -7.74 5.82 -1.38
C GLY A 99 -8.68 5.33 -0.28
N ILE A 100 -8.18 4.49 0.63
CA ILE A 100 -8.92 4.05 1.82
C ILE A 100 -8.32 4.76 3.03
N ALA A 101 -9.03 5.78 3.52
CA ALA A 101 -8.51 6.70 4.53
C ALA A 101 -9.45 6.75 5.76
N PRO A 102 -8.93 6.95 6.97
CA PRO A 102 -9.79 7.18 8.13
C PRO A 102 -10.43 8.57 8.06
N TRP A 103 -11.75 8.66 8.19
CA TRP A 103 -12.49 9.94 8.19
C TRP A 103 -11.97 10.92 9.25
N GLY A 104 -11.53 10.38 10.39
CA GLY A 104 -11.03 11.15 11.53
C GLY A 104 -9.82 12.04 11.22
N ILE A 105 -8.98 11.68 10.24
CA ILE A 105 -7.77 12.42 9.89
C ILE A 105 -7.93 13.38 8.71
N VAL A 106 -9.06 13.32 8.00
CA VAL A 106 -9.26 14.10 6.78
C VAL A 106 -9.43 15.58 7.16
N GLU A 107 -8.53 16.41 6.65
CA GLU A 107 -8.61 17.86 6.79
C GLU A 107 -9.78 18.41 5.98
N ASN A 108 -10.50 19.42 6.50
CA ASN A 108 -11.68 20.03 5.87
C ASN A 108 -12.76 19.03 5.45
N LYS A 109 -12.90 17.93 6.19
CA LYS A 109 -13.87 16.86 5.89
C LYS A 109 -15.32 17.35 5.90
N GLU A 110 -15.63 18.45 6.58
CA GLU A 110 -17.00 18.97 6.64
C GLU A 110 -17.48 19.51 5.29
N ASP A 111 -16.56 19.89 4.39
CA ASP A 111 -16.86 20.27 3.02
C ASP A 111 -17.42 19.07 2.21
N LEU A 112 -17.06 17.85 2.60
CA LEU A 112 -17.48 16.60 1.96
C LEU A 112 -18.84 16.09 2.49
N ILE A 113 -19.46 16.76 3.47
CA ILE A 113 -20.75 16.32 4.00
C ILE A 113 -21.89 16.63 3.02
N GLY A 114 -22.58 15.59 2.60
CA GLY A 114 -23.86 15.64 1.91
C GLY A 114 -24.23 14.28 1.32
N LYS A 115 -25.45 14.16 0.81
CA LYS A 115 -25.97 12.93 0.19
C LYS A 115 -26.13 13.14 -1.31
N ASP A 116 -25.51 12.29 -2.12
CA ASP A 116 -25.60 12.33 -3.59
C ASP A 116 -25.24 13.70 -4.20
N VAL A 117 -24.24 14.37 -3.61
CA VAL A 117 -23.79 15.71 -4.00
C VAL A 117 -22.37 15.73 -4.54
N THR A 118 -22.09 16.70 -5.41
CA THR A 118 -20.72 17.09 -5.76
C THR A 118 -20.26 18.21 -4.84
N LYS A 119 -19.11 18.03 -4.19
CA LYS A 119 -18.54 19.01 -3.26
C LYS A 119 -17.16 19.48 -3.75
N PRO A 120 -16.88 20.80 -3.73
CA PRO A 120 -15.51 21.26 -3.84
C PRO A 120 -14.74 20.82 -2.58
N TYR A 121 -13.49 20.40 -2.76
CA TYR A 121 -12.60 20.01 -1.66
C TYR A 121 -11.23 20.62 -1.89
N GLN A 122 -10.72 21.32 -0.89
CA GLN A 122 -9.42 21.98 -0.97
C GLN A 122 -8.31 21.03 -0.52
N THR A 123 -7.34 20.77 -1.40
CA THR A 123 -6.19 19.91 -1.11
C THR A 123 -4.94 20.68 -0.68
N MET A 124 -5.09 21.93 -0.24
CA MET A 124 -3.99 22.70 0.33
C MET A 124 -3.82 22.31 1.80
N SER A 125 -2.68 21.71 2.13
CA SER A 125 -2.34 21.33 3.50
C SER A 125 -2.12 22.56 4.38
N ASN A 126 -2.69 22.57 5.58
CA ASN A 126 -2.36 23.57 6.59
C ASN A 126 -1.11 23.12 7.39
N PRO A 127 0.02 23.85 7.35
CA PRO A 127 1.24 23.46 8.07
C PRO A 127 1.09 23.33 9.59
N LEU A 128 0.08 23.95 10.18
CA LEU A 128 -0.21 23.90 11.62
C LEU A 128 -1.15 22.75 12.00
N SER A 129 -1.76 22.11 11.01
CA SER A 129 -2.72 21.03 11.21
C SER A 129 -2.02 19.69 11.42
N LYS A 130 -2.58 18.88 12.32
CA LYS A 130 -2.18 17.48 12.52
C LYS A 130 -2.99 16.52 11.63
N LEU A 131 -3.93 17.06 10.85
CA LEU A 131 -4.75 16.32 9.91
C LEU A 131 -4.04 16.20 8.56
N SER A 132 -4.67 15.54 7.59
CA SER A 132 -4.10 15.33 6.27
C SER A 132 -5.15 15.53 5.20
N VAL A 133 -4.75 16.19 4.11
CA VAL A 133 -5.60 16.37 2.94
C VAL A 133 -5.66 15.09 2.11
N LEU A 134 -6.79 14.85 1.46
CA LEU A 134 -6.90 13.78 0.45
C LEU A 134 -5.98 14.07 -0.75
N ASN A 135 -5.42 13.03 -1.35
CA ASN A 135 -4.54 13.15 -2.50
C ASN A 135 -5.34 13.31 -3.81
N SER A 136 -5.23 14.47 -4.46
CA SER A 136 -6.05 14.84 -5.63
C SER A 136 -5.85 13.98 -6.89
N SER A 137 -4.80 13.16 -6.94
CA SER A 137 -4.55 12.24 -8.06
C SER A 137 -5.33 10.93 -7.98
N HIS A 138 -6.02 10.66 -6.86
CA HIS A 138 -6.85 9.47 -6.72
C HIS A 138 -8.21 9.64 -7.40
N THR A 139 -8.76 8.53 -7.88
CA THR A 139 -10.04 8.50 -8.62
C THR A 139 -11.23 8.23 -7.71
N HIS A 140 -11.02 7.51 -6.62
CA HIS A 140 -12.08 7.10 -5.69
C HIS A 140 -11.56 7.15 -4.25
N PHE A 141 -12.47 7.36 -3.30
CA PHE A 141 -12.17 7.32 -1.87
C PHE A 141 -13.21 6.54 -1.07
N ILE A 142 -12.72 5.68 -0.17
CA ILE A 142 -13.52 5.05 0.88
C ILE A 142 -13.02 5.63 2.22
N LEU A 143 -13.89 6.39 2.88
CA LEU A 143 -13.56 7.10 4.12
C LEU A 143 -14.12 6.32 5.31
N ALA A 144 -13.25 5.57 5.98
CA ALA A 144 -13.61 4.68 7.08
C ALA A 144 -13.77 5.48 8.37
N ASP A 145 -14.93 5.36 9.02
CA ASP A 145 -15.25 6.13 10.21
C ASP A 145 -15.53 5.22 11.41
N ASN A 146 -14.86 5.51 12.52
CA ASN A 146 -15.04 4.86 13.82
C ASN A 146 -15.37 5.89 14.93
N GLY A 147 -15.73 7.12 14.56
CA GLY A 147 -16.05 8.21 15.47
C GLY A 147 -14.84 8.92 16.09
N THR A 148 -13.61 8.46 15.84
CA THR A 148 -12.41 9.12 16.38
C THR A 148 -11.96 10.33 15.55
N LEU A 149 -11.28 11.27 16.20
CA LEU A 149 -10.71 12.46 15.56
C LEU A 149 -9.19 12.40 15.60
N GLY A 150 -8.55 12.69 14.47
CA GLY A 150 -7.08 12.74 14.34
C GLY A 150 -6.37 11.41 14.55
N LYS A 151 -7.08 10.27 14.51
CA LYS A 151 -6.50 8.94 14.71
C LYS A 151 -6.55 8.10 13.43
N TYR A 152 -5.43 7.45 13.16
CA TYR A 152 -5.33 6.38 12.16
C TYR A 152 -5.89 5.06 12.72
N GLY A 153 -6.19 4.11 11.84
CA GLY A 153 -6.52 2.73 12.21
C GLY A 153 -7.95 2.31 11.89
N ALA A 154 -8.87 3.25 11.66
CA ALA A 154 -10.26 2.92 11.27
C ALA A 154 -10.31 2.17 9.93
N GLU A 155 -9.37 2.45 9.04
CA GLU A 155 -9.25 1.86 7.71
C GLU A 155 -8.63 0.46 7.70
N VAL A 156 -7.87 0.07 8.74
CA VAL A 156 -6.99 -1.12 8.69
C VAL A 156 -7.79 -2.41 8.49
N LYS A 157 -8.77 -2.66 9.37
CA LYS A 157 -9.63 -3.86 9.27
C LYS A 157 -10.46 -3.84 7.99
N LEU A 158 -11.03 -2.68 7.67
CA LEU A 158 -11.89 -2.49 6.50
C LEU A 158 -11.14 -2.81 5.20
N ARG A 159 -9.93 -2.23 5.04
CA ARG A 159 -9.05 -2.45 3.88
C ARG A 159 -8.71 -3.92 3.72
N ARG A 160 -8.25 -4.57 4.80
CA ARG A 160 -7.89 -6.00 4.78
C ARG A 160 -9.06 -6.90 4.40
N GLN A 161 -10.24 -6.65 4.97
CA GLN A 161 -11.45 -7.42 4.63
C GLN A 161 -11.91 -7.18 3.20
N LEU A 162 -11.78 -5.95 2.68
CA LEU A 162 -12.10 -5.63 1.31
C LEU A 162 -11.12 -6.27 0.32
N GLU A 163 -9.81 -6.19 0.57
CA GLU A 163 -8.78 -6.85 -0.24
C GLU A 163 -9.01 -8.37 -0.31
N LYS A 164 -9.28 -9.00 0.84
CA LYS A 164 -9.63 -10.42 0.89
C LYS A 164 -10.92 -10.74 0.14
N HIS A 165 -11.95 -9.91 0.24
CA HIS A 165 -13.20 -10.14 -0.48
C HIS A 165 -13.02 -9.98 -1.99
N ILE A 166 -12.21 -9.02 -2.44
CA ILE A 166 -11.84 -8.84 -3.84
C ILE A 166 -11.05 -10.06 -4.35
N SER A 167 -10.12 -10.59 -3.55
CA SER A 167 -9.31 -11.74 -3.98
C SER A 167 -10.12 -13.00 -4.26
N LEU A 168 -11.27 -13.15 -3.60
CA LEU A 168 -12.19 -14.27 -3.80
C LEU A 168 -13.09 -14.12 -5.04
N GLN A 169 -13.09 -12.95 -5.69
CA GLN A 169 -13.92 -12.72 -6.86
C GLN A 169 -13.33 -13.40 -8.10
N LYS A 170 -14.16 -14.16 -8.80
CA LYS A 170 -13.74 -14.92 -9.99
C LYS A 170 -13.59 -13.98 -11.19
N ILE A 171 -12.38 -13.85 -11.70
CA ILE A 171 -12.08 -13.07 -12.92
C ILE A 171 -11.93 -13.94 -14.17
N ASN A 172 -11.63 -15.23 -14.01
CA ASN A 172 -11.55 -16.17 -15.12
C ASN A 172 -12.39 -17.42 -14.84
N THR A 173 -13.54 -17.51 -15.50
CA THR A 173 -14.51 -18.62 -15.33
C THR A 173 -13.95 -19.98 -15.75
N ARG A 174 -12.89 -20.03 -16.57
CA ARG A 174 -12.29 -21.29 -17.04
C ARG A 174 -11.25 -21.86 -16.09
N LEU A 175 -10.59 -21.02 -15.29
CA LEU A 175 -9.52 -21.43 -14.36
C LEU A 175 -9.93 -21.34 -12.89
N GLY A 176 -11.10 -20.77 -12.59
CA GLY A 176 -11.58 -20.61 -11.21
C GLY A 176 -10.73 -19.68 -10.34
N GLN A 177 -9.78 -18.96 -10.94
CA GLN A 177 -8.84 -18.08 -10.25
C GLN A 177 -9.53 -16.80 -9.79
N GLY A 178 -9.28 -16.46 -8.53
CA GLY A 178 -9.66 -15.20 -7.91
C GLY A 178 -8.82 -14.03 -8.43
N VAL A 179 -9.09 -12.81 -7.93
CA VAL A 179 -8.24 -11.65 -8.21
C VAL A 179 -6.92 -11.79 -7.45
N PRO A 180 -5.76 -11.84 -8.11
CA PRO A 180 -4.48 -11.81 -7.41
C PRO A 180 -4.29 -10.48 -6.68
N VAL A 181 -3.80 -10.53 -5.45
CA VAL A 181 -3.47 -9.35 -4.63
C VAL A 181 -1.97 -9.36 -4.37
N VAL A 182 -1.33 -8.20 -4.51
CA VAL A 182 0.10 -8.02 -4.17
C VAL A 182 0.26 -6.78 -3.30
N ALA A 183 1.04 -6.91 -2.21
CA ALA A 183 1.43 -5.78 -1.38
C ALA A 183 2.74 -5.18 -1.90
N LEU A 184 2.77 -3.86 -2.13
CA LEU A 184 3.96 -3.12 -2.52
C LEU A 184 4.44 -2.27 -1.34
N ILE A 185 5.68 -2.47 -0.92
CA ILE A 185 6.29 -1.80 0.23
C ILE A 185 7.36 -0.80 -0.23
N VAL A 186 7.24 0.45 0.21
CA VAL A 186 8.19 1.53 -0.10
C VAL A 186 8.52 2.32 1.15
N GLU A 187 9.80 2.45 1.47
CA GLU A 187 10.27 2.98 2.75
C GLU A 187 9.57 2.24 3.92
N GLY A 188 9.37 2.87 5.06
CA GLY A 188 8.39 2.49 6.05
C GLY A 188 8.87 2.74 7.46
N GLY A 189 7.92 3.01 8.34
CA GLY A 189 8.11 2.87 9.77
C GLY A 189 8.05 1.41 10.23
N PRO A 190 8.24 1.16 11.54
CA PRO A 190 8.15 -0.17 12.14
C PRO A 190 6.84 -0.92 11.83
N ASN A 191 5.73 -0.18 11.79
CA ASN A 191 4.40 -0.74 11.47
C ASN A 191 4.34 -1.41 10.09
N VAL A 192 5.19 -1.01 9.15
CA VAL A 192 5.23 -1.62 7.81
C VAL A 192 5.71 -3.07 7.90
N ILE A 193 6.65 -3.40 8.78
CA ILE A 193 7.11 -4.79 8.99
C ILE A 193 5.96 -5.64 9.55
N THR A 194 5.16 -5.08 10.46
CA THR A 194 3.94 -5.74 10.97
C THR A 194 2.92 -5.96 9.86
N ILE A 195 2.69 -4.98 8.98
CA ILE A 195 1.80 -5.13 7.82
C ILE A 195 2.29 -6.27 6.92
N VAL A 196 3.60 -6.36 6.65
CA VAL A 196 4.14 -7.47 5.86
C VAL A 196 3.87 -8.82 6.53
N LEU A 197 4.09 -8.93 7.84
CA LEU A 197 3.79 -10.16 8.57
C LEU A 197 2.30 -10.53 8.48
N GLU A 198 1.40 -9.55 8.53
CA GLU A 198 -0.04 -9.76 8.36
C GLU A 198 -0.37 -10.25 6.95
N CYS A 199 0.19 -9.63 5.90
CA CYS A 199 0.04 -10.11 4.52
C CYS A 199 0.49 -11.57 4.36
N LEU A 200 1.62 -11.94 4.94
CA LEU A 200 2.18 -13.30 4.88
C LEU A 200 1.38 -14.33 5.71
N ARG A 201 0.58 -13.86 6.68
CA ARG A 201 -0.28 -14.70 7.54
C ARG A 201 -1.70 -14.84 7.03
N GLU A 202 -2.10 -14.07 6.02
CA GLU A 202 -3.41 -14.24 5.39
C GLU A 202 -3.58 -15.63 4.79
N GLU A 203 -4.84 -16.01 4.61
CA GLU A 203 -5.23 -17.27 3.98
C GLU A 203 -6.19 -16.96 2.81
N PRO A 204 -5.73 -17.12 1.55
CA PRO A 204 -4.35 -17.43 1.14
C PRO A 204 -3.38 -16.25 1.42
N PRO A 205 -2.06 -16.49 1.58
CA PRO A 205 -1.08 -15.43 1.81
C PRO A 205 -1.06 -14.41 0.68
N VAL A 206 -0.77 -13.15 1.02
CA VAL A 206 -0.60 -12.06 0.07
C VAL A 206 0.90 -11.90 -0.25
N PRO A 207 1.33 -12.14 -1.51
CA PRO A 207 2.68 -11.83 -1.98
C PRO A 207 3.10 -10.39 -1.69
N VAL A 208 4.37 -10.20 -1.33
CA VAL A 208 4.92 -8.89 -0.97
C VAL A 208 6.09 -8.55 -1.89
N VAL A 209 6.07 -7.34 -2.45
CA VAL A 209 7.20 -6.75 -3.18
C VAL A 209 7.76 -5.60 -2.35
N VAL A 210 9.02 -5.69 -1.96
CA VAL A 210 9.74 -4.67 -1.19
C VAL A 210 10.69 -3.93 -2.13
N CYS A 211 10.57 -2.60 -2.15
CA CYS A 211 11.48 -1.73 -2.90
C CYS A 211 12.80 -1.54 -2.13
N ASP A 212 13.81 -2.36 -2.41
CA ASP A 212 15.16 -2.24 -1.81
C ASP A 212 15.81 -0.92 -2.26
N GLY A 213 16.40 -0.19 -1.31
CA GLY A 213 16.98 1.14 -1.49
C GLY A 213 15.98 2.29 -1.31
N SER A 214 14.72 2.01 -0.99
CA SER A 214 13.72 3.06 -0.71
C SER A 214 13.79 3.62 0.72
N GLY A 215 14.58 3.01 1.60
CA GLY A 215 14.84 3.51 2.95
C GLY A 215 14.22 2.68 4.07
N ARG A 216 14.76 2.88 5.28
CA ARG A 216 14.18 2.50 6.58
C ARG A 216 13.66 1.05 6.62
N ALA A 217 12.34 0.81 6.75
CA ALA A 217 11.80 -0.55 6.89
C ALA A 217 12.12 -1.44 5.69
N SER A 218 11.96 -0.93 4.45
CA SER A 218 12.30 -1.68 3.23
C SER A 218 13.76 -2.14 3.23
N ASP A 219 14.69 -1.26 3.59
CA ASP A 219 16.12 -1.58 3.59
C ASP A 219 16.48 -2.56 4.72
N ILE A 220 15.86 -2.40 5.91
CA ILE A 220 16.01 -3.35 7.02
C ILE A 220 15.52 -4.75 6.60
N MET A 221 14.37 -4.82 5.92
CA MET A 221 13.84 -6.08 5.42
C MET A 221 14.73 -6.70 4.35
N SER A 222 15.30 -5.88 3.46
CA SER A 222 16.22 -6.33 2.41
C SER A 222 17.53 -6.85 2.99
N PHE A 223 18.05 -6.17 4.03
CA PHE A 223 19.22 -6.60 4.78
C PHE A 223 18.96 -7.92 5.53
N ALA A 224 17.80 -8.07 6.17
CA ALA A 224 17.40 -9.30 6.85
C ALA A 224 17.17 -10.49 5.88
N HIS A 225 16.77 -10.23 4.64
CA HIS A 225 16.66 -11.27 3.63
C HIS A 225 18.03 -11.81 3.21
N LYS A 226 18.98 -10.91 2.89
CA LYS A 226 20.38 -11.25 2.59
C LYS A 226 21.02 -12.03 3.75
N TYR A 227 20.74 -11.61 4.99
CA TYR A 227 21.11 -12.32 6.22
C TYR A 227 20.64 -13.79 6.27
N SER A 228 19.41 -14.07 5.83
CA SER A 228 18.83 -15.42 5.89
C SER A 228 19.46 -16.40 4.89
N GLU A 229 20.17 -15.90 3.87
CA GLU A 229 20.86 -16.73 2.88
C GLU A 229 22.30 -17.08 3.31
N GLU A 230 22.95 -16.20 4.08
CA GLU A 230 24.37 -16.32 4.45
C GLU A 230 24.63 -16.99 5.83
N GLY A 231 23.58 -17.45 6.53
CA GLY A 231 23.70 -18.40 7.65
C GLY A 231 24.28 -17.87 8.98
N GLY A 232 24.20 -16.57 9.30
CA GLY A 232 25.00 -16.00 10.40
C GLY A 232 24.25 -15.66 11.69
N GLU A 233 24.53 -16.32 12.82
CA GLU A 233 24.19 -15.76 14.16
C GLU A 233 24.88 -14.40 14.40
N SER A 234 26.04 -14.15 13.76
CA SER A 234 26.90 -12.97 13.92
C SER A 234 26.29 -11.64 13.43
N LEU A 235 25.34 -11.71 12.49
CA LEU A 235 24.72 -10.52 11.88
C LEU A 235 23.43 -10.09 12.60
N ARG A 236 22.93 -10.90 13.55
CA ARG A 236 21.72 -10.59 14.33
C ARG A 236 21.90 -9.34 15.19
N ASP A 237 23.07 -9.19 15.82
CA ASP A 237 23.41 -7.99 16.59
C ASP A 237 23.54 -6.76 15.69
N GLN A 238 24.07 -6.93 14.48
CA GLN A 238 24.14 -5.83 13.51
C GLN A 238 22.73 -5.39 13.07
N LEU A 239 21.84 -6.32 12.76
CA LEU A 239 20.45 -6.04 12.41
C LEU A 239 19.71 -5.34 13.56
N LEU A 240 19.94 -5.79 14.81
CA LEU A 240 19.39 -5.14 16.01
C LEU A 240 19.88 -3.68 16.13
N VAL A 241 21.18 -3.44 15.96
CA VAL A 241 21.77 -2.10 15.98
C VAL A 241 21.20 -1.23 14.85
N THR A 242 21.01 -1.79 13.66
CA THR A 242 20.40 -1.09 12.52
C THR A 242 18.95 -0.70 12.83
N ILE A 243 18.15 -1.61 13.40
CA ILE A 243 16.77 -1.32 13.83
C ILE A 243 16.74 -0.19 14.88
N GLN A 244 17.61 -0.26 15.89
CA GLN A 244 17.70 0.78 16.93
C GLN A 244 18.01 2.15 16.33
N LYS A 245 19.02 2.23 15.46
CA LYS A 245 19.44 3.49 14.82
C LYS A 245 18.37 4.05 13.89
N THR A 246 17.79 3.22 13.03
CA THR A 246 16.81 3.65 12.02
C THR A 246 15.52 4.18 12.63
N PHE A 247 15.04 3.55 13.72
CA PHE A 247 13.76 3.91 14.32
C PHE A 247 13.87 4.65 15.65
N ASN A 248 15.10 4.95 16.11
CA ASN A 248 15.37 5.52 17.42
C ASN A 248 14.72 4.70 18.55
N TYR A 249 14.85 3.38 18.47
CA TYR A 249 14.24 2.43 19.39
C TYR A 249 15.20 2.05 20.52
N SER A 250 14.64 1.84 21.72
CA SER A 250 15.36 1.15 22.80
C SER A 250 15.70 -0.29 22.39
N ARG A 251 16.67 -0.91 23.07
CA ARG A 251 17.08 -2.29 22.79
C ARG A 251 15.89 -3.27 22.86
N ASN A 252 14.98 -3.07 23.82
CA ASN A 252 13.79 -3.91 23.99
C ASN A 252 12.81 -3.75 22.82
N GLN A 253 12.52 -2.52 22.40
CA GLN A 253 11.65 -2.26 21.24
C GLN A 253 12.25 -2.83 19.95
N ALA A 254 13.56 -2.68 19.76
CA ALA A 254 14.26 -3.24 18.60
C ALA A 254 14.23 -4.78 18.61
N HIS A 255 14.38 -5.41 19.78
CA HIS A 255 14.25 -6.87 19.91
C HIS A 255 12.85 -7.35 19.55
N GLN A 256 11.81 -6.66 19.99
CA GLN A 256 10.43 -6.99 19.64
C GLN A 256 10.20 -6.90 18.13
N LEU A 257 10.68 -5.82 17.49
CA LEU A 257 10.57 -5.67 16.04
C LEU A 257 11.40 -6.70 15.27
N LEU A 258 12.59 -7.05 15.78
CA LEU A 258 13.42 -8.10 15.21
C LEU A 258 12.70 -9.45 15.22
N VAL A 259 11.96 -9.79 16.28
CA VAL A 259 11.15 -11.01 16.32
C VAL A 259 10.11 -11.00 15.19
N VAL A 260 9.37 -9.90 15.02
CA VAL A 260 8.39 -9.75 13.92
C VAL A 260 9.06 -9.92 12.56
N LEU A 261 10.22 -9.28 12.36
CA LEU A 261 10.99 -9.38 11.12
C LEU A 261 11.46 -10.81 10.83
N MET A 262 11.95 -11.52 11.85
CA MET A 262 12.36 -12.92 11.71
C MET A 262 11.17 -13.85 11.41
N GLU A 263 9.97 -13.54 11.90
CA GLU A 263 8.75 -14.26 11.48
C GLU A 263 8.44 -14.04 10.00
N CYS A 264 8.64 -12.83 9.45
CA CYS A 264 8.51 -12.60 8.02
C CYS A 264 9.50 -13.46 7.21
N MET A 265 10.74 -13.61 7.70
CA MET A 265 11.78 -14.38 7.02
C MET A 265 11.48 -15.88 6.92
N LYS A 266 10.55 -16.42 7.74
CA LYS A 266 10.10 -17.82 7.64
C LYS A 266 9.32 -18.12 6.36
N LYS A 267 8.75 -17.11 5.71
CA LYS A 267 8.02 -17.21 4.43
C LYS A 267 8.68 -16.33 3.35
N LYS A 268 10.01 -16.30 3.32
CA LYS A 268 10.80 -15.42 2.46
C LYS A 268 10.56 -15.64 0.97
N GLU A 269 10.10 -16.82 0.57
CA GLU A 269 9.70 -17.17 -0.79
C GLU A 269 8.51 -16.35 -1.32
N LEU A 270 7.69 -15.81 -0.42
CA LEU A 270 6.57 -14.94 -0.75
C LEU A 270 6.94 -13.44 -0.75
N VAL A 271 8.19 -13.12 -0.43
CA VAL A 271 8.70 -11.73 -0.38
C VAL A 271 9.75 -11.54 -1.47
N ARG A 272 9.43 -10.71 -2.45
CA ARG A 272 10.35 -10.32 -3.51
C ARG A 272 10.98 -8.97 -3.19
N TYR A 273 12.30 -8.88 -3.31
CA TYR A 273 13.05 -7.65 -3.12
C TYR A 273 13.48 -7.11 -4.48
N GLU A 274 13.01 -5.92 -4.82
CA GLU A 274 13.32 -5.25 -6.09
C GLU A 274 14.27 -4.09 -5.83
N ASN A 275 15.51 -4.23 -6.30
CA ASN A 275 16.55 -3.21 -6.18
C ASN A 275 16.25 -2.02 -7.10
N MET A 276 15.85 -0.91 -6.50
CA MET A 276 15.48 0.29 -7.24
C MET A 276 16.68 1.01 -7.90
N ASN A 277 17.92 0.68 -7.52
CA ASN A 277 19.12 1.26 -8.13
C ASN A 277 19.49 0.61 -9.46
N GLU A 278 19.08 -0.64 -9.67
CA GLU A 278 19.31 -1.37 -10.91
C GLU A 278 18.19 -1.06 -11.91
N THR A 279 18.52 -0.98 -13.20
CA THR A 279 17.55 -0.62 -14.26
C THR A 279 16.63 -1.81 -14.60
N ILE A 280 16.42 -2.73 -13.65
CA ILE A 280 15.70 -3.97 -13.86
C ILE A 280 14.21 -3.66 -14.03
N ARG A 281 13.59 -4.39 -14.95
CA ARG A 281 12.20 -4.25 -15.35
C ARG A 281 11.31 -4.55 -14.15
N PHE A 282 10.87 -3.51 -13.43
CA PHE A 282 9.75 -3.59 -12.49
C PHE A 282 8.56 -4.21 -13.24
N SER A 283 8.32 -5.50 -13.04
CA SER A 283 7.25 -6.25 -13.68
C SER A 283 6.42 -6.87 -12.59
N MET A 284 5.72 -6.02 -11.83
CA MET A 284 4.87 -6.45 -10.71
C MET A 284 3.87 -7.54 -11.11
N GLN A 285 3.51 -7.61 -12.40
CA GLN A 285 2.72 -8.72 -12.95
C GLN A 285 3.52 -10.02 -13.02
N GLN A 286 4.74 -10.01 -13.55
CA GLN A 286 5.60 -11.20 -13.57
C GLN A 286 6.00 -11.59 -12.15
N ASP A 287 6.23 -10.63 -11.26
CA ASP A 287 6.56 -10.90 -9.86
C ASP A 287 5.35 -11.51 -9.14
N ALA A 288 4.15 -10.96 -9.32
CA ALA A 288 2.92 -11.56 -8.78
C ALA A 288 2.65 -12.95 -9.38
N ILE A 289 2.84 -13.14 -10.70
CA ILE A 289 2.67 -14.45 -11.37
C ILE A 289 3.73 -15.44 -10.91
N ASN A 290 4.99 -15.03 -10.76
CA ASN A 290 6.07 -15.89 -10.29
C ASN A 290 5.84 -16.30 -8.84
N ILE A 291 5.42 -15.38 -7.96
CA ILE A 291 5.15 -15.71 -6.56
C ILE A 291 3.91 -16.63 -6.46
N LEU A 292 2.86 -16.40 -7.24
CA LEU A 292 1.63 -17.21 -7.19
C LEU A 292 1.71 -18.52 -7.99
N GLY A 293 2.59 -18.61 -8.99
CA GLY A 293 2.76 -19.76 -9.88
C GLY A 293 3.87 -20.74 -9.48
N SER A 294 4.59 -20.46 -8.38
CA SER A 294 5.63 -21.35 -7.83
C SER A 294 5.10 -22.37 -6.81
N ASN A 295 3.77 -22.48 -6.64
CA ASN A 295 3.10 -23.46 -5.78
C ASN A 295 2.40 -24.54 -6.61
#